data_AF-A0A099RN36-F1
#
_entry.id   AF-A0A099RN36-F1
#
_cell.length_a   1.000
_cell.length_b   1.000
_cell.length_c   1.000
_cell.angle_alpha   90.00
_cell.angle_beta   90.00
_cell.angle_gamma   90.00
#
_symmetry.space_group_name_H-M   'P 1'
#
loop_
_entity.id
_entity.type
_entity.pdbx_description
1 polymer ?
#
loop_
_entity_poly.entity_id
_entity_poly.type
_entity_poly.pdbx_seq_one_letter_code
_entity_poly.pdbx_strand_id
1 'polypeptide(L)'
;MASKGVSTAKSIPARGYHKEVYANKPVKVKDAVDKWNEFLGPGKYTNIHPRTGLQDPDRIFSADGVRSIRFGSHEMNSSPSKFHYHEEIWTLDPIRNIMNVDNTVVRVPYK
;
A
#
# COMPACT_ATOMS: atom_id res chain seq x y z
N MET A 1 23.82 -22.16 32.92
CA MET A 1 22.68 -22.60 32.09
C MET A 1 22.24 -21.43 31.23
N ALA A 2 22.35 -21.54 29.89
CA ALA A 2 21.90 -20.50 28.97
C ALA A 2 20.42 -20.72 28.63
N SER A 3 19.53 -19.83 29.07
CA SER A 3 18.15 -19.81 28.57
C SER A 3 18.11 -19.01 27.28
N LYS A 4 18.01 -19.76 26.19
CA LYS A 4 17.78 -19.32 24.81
C LYS A 4 16.63 -18.31 24.74
N GLY A 5 16.86 -17.22 24.00
CA GLY A 5 15.83 -16.27 23.63
C GLY A 5 14.72 -16.97 22.85
N VAL A 6 13.50 -16.85 23.36
CA VAL A 6 12.29 -17.11 22.57
C VAL A 6 11.95 -15.78 21.92
N SER A 7 12.33 -15.62 20.65
CA SER A 7 11.74 -14.58 19.82
C SER A 7 10.25 -14.90 19.70
N THR A 8 9.42 -14.14 20.40
CA THR A 8 7.97 -14.17 20.19
C THR A 8 7.72 -13.94 18.70
N ALA A 9 7.10 -14.93 18.04
CA ALA A 9 6.52 -14.70 16.73
C ALA A 9 5.53 -13.55 16.92
N LYS A 10 5.85 -12.34 16.40
CA LYS A 10 4.88 -11.25 16.31
C LYS A 10 3.66 -11.86 15.62
N SER A 11 2.56 -11.99 16.35
CA SER A 11 1.31 -12.48 15.78
C SER A 11 0.96 -11.57 14.61
N ILE A 12 1.00 -12.11 13.39
CA ILE A 12 0.69 -11.35 12.16
C ILE A 12 -0.68 -10.71 12.36
N PRO A 13 -0.82 -9.37 12.21
CA PRO A 13 -2.12 -8.74 12.39
C PRO A 13 -3.16 -9.33 11.46
N ALA A 14 -4.36 -9.57 11.99
CA ALA A 14 -5.50 -9.99 11.20
C ALA A 14 -5.86 -8.90 10.18
N ARG A 15 -6.54 -9.29 9.09
CA ARG A 15 -7.04 -8.33 8.11
C ARG A 15 -8.27 -7.64 8.69
N GLY A 16 -8.23 -6.33 8.74
CA GLY A 16 -9.36 -5.48 9.13
C GLY A 16 -10.22 -5.11 7.94
N TYR A 17 -10.83 -3.93 7.99
CA TYR A 17 -11.54 -3.41 6.84
C TYR A 17 -10.58 -3.05 5.69
N HIS A 18 -11.13 -3.06 4.48
CA HIS A 18 -10.48 -2.56 3.28
C HIS A 18 -11.49 -1.65 2.55
N LYS A 19 -11.45 -0.36 2.87
CA LYS A 19 -12.45 0.61 2.41
C LYS A 19 -11.96 1.27 1.13
N GLU A 20 -12.65 1.01 0.03
CA GLU A 20 -12.32 1.61 -1.26
C GLU A 20 -13.14 2.87 -1.54
N VAL A 21 -12.47 3.93 -1.98
CA VAL A 21 -13.07 5.18 -2.47
C VAL A 21 -12.38 5.63 -3.74
N TYR A 22 -12.99 6.54 -4.49
CA TYR A 22 -12.36 7.15 -5.67
C TYR A 22 -11.80 8.53 -5.33
N ALA A 23 -10.61 8.84 -5.86
CA ALA A 23 -10.09 10.19 -5.81
C ALA A 23 -11.03 11.16 -6.53
N ASN A 24 -11.16 12.37 -5.98
CA ASN A 24 -12.04 13.41 -6.54
C ASN A 24 -11.65 13.83 -7.95
N LYS A 25 -10.36 13.73 -8.30
CA LYS A 25 -9.82 14.12 -9.61
C LYS A 25 -8.85 13.06 -10.14
N PRO A 26 -8.85 12.82 -11.45
CA PRO A 26 -7.82 12.01 -12.08
C PRO A 26 -6.46 12.72 -12.05
N VAL A 27 -5.41 11.93 -12.19
CA VAL A 27 -4.02 12.40 -12.33
C VAL A 27 -3.58 12.22 -13.78
N LYS A 28 -2.79 13.15 -14.32
CA LYS A 28 -2.23 13.00 -15.67
C LYS A 28 -1.09 11.98 -15.63
N VAL A 29 -0.92 11.20 -16.70
CA VAL A 29 0.14 10.19 -16.81
C VAL A 29 1.52 10.74 -16.42
N LYS A 30 1.87 11.92 -16.93
CA LYS A 30 3.15 12.57 -16.67
C LYS A 30 3.36 13.00 -15.21
N ASP A 31 2.27 13.19 -14.46
CA ASP A 31 2.29 13.66 -13.07
C ASP A 31 2.12 12.49 -12.07
N ALA A 32 1.93 11.26 -12.55
CA ALA A 32 1.61 10.11 -11.71
C ALA A 32 2.75 9.75 -10.75
N VAL A 33 3.98 9.69 -11.26
CA VAL A 33 5.16 9.36 -10.43
C VAL A 33 5.42 10.44 -9.38
N ASP A 34 5.24 11.72 -9.73
CA ASP A 34 5.37 12.82 -8.76
C ASP A 34 4.30 12.72 -7.67
N LYS A 35 3.07 12.37 -8.05
CA LYS A 35 1.99 12.14 -7.07
C LYS A 35 2.29 10.96 -6.14
N TRP A 36 2.89 9.89 -6.66
CA TRP A 36 3.33 8.76 -5.84
C TRP A 36 4.39 9.18 -4.84
N ASN A 37 5.38 9.95 -5.26
CA ASN A 37 6.45 10.45 -4.37
C ASN A 37 5.88 11.38 -3.28
N GLU A 38 4.96 12.28 -3.63
CA GLU A 38 4.25 13.14 -2.67
C GLU A 38 3.45 12.32 -1.65
N PHE A 39 2.72 11.30 -2.13
CA PHE A 39 1.91 10.45 -1.27
C PHE A 39 2.75 9.57 -0.35
N LEU A 40 3.78 8.90 -0.87
CA LEU A 40 4.67 8.03 -0.09
C LEU A 40 5.56 8.82 0.87
N GLY A 41 5.83 10.09 0.58
CA GLY A 41 6.71 10.94 1.36
C GLY A 41 8.19 10.61 1.17
N PRO A 42 9.08 11.25 1.94
CA PRO A 42 10.52 11.04 1.83
C PRO A 42 10.98 9.70 2.40
N GLY A 43 12.16 9.24 1.97
CA GLY A 43 12.84 8.07 2.51
C GLY A 43 12.96 6.93 1.52
N LYS A 44 13.51 5.79 1.98
CA LYS A 44 13.71 4.62 1.14
C LYS A 44 12.43 3.79 1.07
N TYR A 45 11.90 3.64 -0.14
CA TYR A 45 10.74 2.79 -0.39
C TYR A 45 11.13 1.31 -0.38
N THR A 46 10.15 0.45 -0.15
CA THR A 46 10.33 -1.01 -0.09
C THR A 46 9.10 -1.73 -0.63
N ASN A 47 9.26 -2.98 -1.05
CA ASN A 47 8.14 -3.85 -1.39
C ASN A 47 7.80 -4.84 -0.26
N ILE A 48 8.35 -4.65 0.94
CA ILE A 48 8.06 -5.51 2.09
C ILE A 48 6.74 -5.08 2.73
N HIS A 49 5.77 -5.98 2.74
CA HIS A 49 4.42 -5.73 3.25
C HIS A 49 4.44 -5.56 4.78
N PRO A 50 3.93 -4.44 5.34
CA PRO A 50 4.06 -4.09 6.76
C PRO A 50 3.33 -5.05 7.71
N ARG A 51 2.21 -5.65 7.26
CA ARG A 51 1.47 -6.67 8.02
C ARG A 51 2.17 -8.03 8.08
N THR A 52 2.78 -8.50 6.99
CA THR A 52 3.28 -9.89 6.89
C THR A 52 4.80 -10.01 6.92
N GLY A 53 5.54 -8.92 6.65
CA GLY A 53 6.99 -8.94 6.49
C GLY A 53 7.48 -9.61 5.20
N LEU A 54 6.58 -9.98 4.28
CA LEU A 54 6.91 -10.65 3.02
C LEU A 54 6.98 -9.63 1.87
N GLN A 55 7.71 -9.97 0.80
CA GLN A 55 7.68 -9.18 -0.43
C GLN A 55 6.29 -9.20 -1.07
N ASP A 56 5.84 -8.04 -1.54
CA ASP A 56 4.61 -7.83 -2.30
C ASP A 56 4.98 -7.14 -3.63
N PRO A 57 4.98 -7.87 -4.76
CA PRO A 57 5.45 -7.34 -6.04
C PRO A 57 4.53 -6.27 -6.64
N ASP A 58 3.28 -6.19 -6.18
CA ASP A 58 2.29 -5.22 -6.68
C ASP A 58 2.25 -3.94 -5.83
N ARG A 59 3.16 -3.79 -4.85
CA ARG A 59 3.16 -2.66 -3.92
C ARG A 59 4.52 -2.02 -3.69
N ILE A 60 4.48 -0.69 -3.55
CA ILE A 60 5.58 0.13 -3.07
C ILE A 60 5.12 0.78 -1.76
N PHE A 61 5.81 0.51 -0.66
CA PHE A 61 5.55 1.05 0.66
C PHE A 61 6.46 2.23 1.00
N SER A 62 5.89 3.20 1.73
CA SER A 62 6.63 4.31 2.34
C SER A 62 7.63 3.80 3.38
N ALA A 63 8.59 4.66 3.74
CA ALA A 63 9.66 4.30 4.67
C ALA A 63 9.15 3.92 6.08
N ASP A 64 8.03 4.50 6.50
CA ASP A 64 7.34 4.19 7.77
C ASP A 64 6.34 3.03 7.66
N GLY A 65 6.11 2.50 6.46
CA GLY A 65 5.21 1.38 6.19
C GLY A 65 3.72 1.68 6.38
N VAL A 66 3.32 2.95 6.51
CA VAL A 66 1.91 3.33 6.71
C VAL A 66 1.19 3.71 5.42
N ARG A 67 1.92 3.88 4.31
CA ARG A 67 1.37 4.19 2.99
C ARG A 67 1.90 3.23 1.94
N SER A 68 1.07 2.92 0.94
CA SER A 68 1.55 2.26 -0.27
C SER A 68 0.87 2.74 -1.53
N ILE A 69 1.62 2.66 -2.63
CA ILE A 69 1.06 2.59 -3.96
C ILE A 69 0.86 1.11 -4.28
N ARG A 70 -0.38 0.71 -4.59
CA ARG A 70 -0.64 -0.59 -5.22
C ARG A 70 -0.85 -0.40 -6.71
N PHE A 71 -0.08 -1.15 -7.48
CA PHE A 71 -0.08 -1.14 -8.92
C PHE A 71 0.38 -2.51 -9.43
N GLY A 72 -0.53 -3.29 -10.01
CA GLY A 72 -0.27 -4.67 -10.42
C GLY A 72 -0.81 -5.01 -11.81
N SER A 73 -0.69 -6.28 -12.20
CA SER A 73 -1.05 -6.78 -13.55
C SER A 73 -2.51 -6.49 -13.96
N HIS A 74 -3.41 -6.31 -12.98
CA HIS A 74 -4.82 -5.98 -13.21
C HIS A 74 -5.03 -4.55 -13.74
N GLU A 75 -4.05 -3.65 -13.56
CA GLU A 75 -4.12 -2.25 -13.99
C GLU A 75 -3.76 -2.07 -15.48
N MET A 76 -2.90 -2.95 -16.02
CA MET A 76 -2.43 -2.92 -17.41
C MET A 76 -3.38 -3.57 -18.42
N ASN A 77 -4.22 -4.51 -18.00
CA ASN A 77 -5.17 -5.20 -18.88
C ASN A 77 -6.58 -4.57 -18.88
N SER A 78 -6.74 -3.45 -18.17
CA SER A 78 -7.96 -2.65 -18.28
C SER A 78 -7.98 -1.90 -19.61
N SER A 79 -9.18 -1.60 -20.14
CA SER A 79 -9.30 -0.74 -21.34
C SER A 79 -8.42 0.51 -21.16
N PRO A 80 -7.74 1.04 -22.19
CA PRO A 80 -6.83 2.20 -22.06
C PRO A 80 -7.44 3.43 -21.36
N SER A 81 -8.77 3.51 -21.30
CA SER A 81 -9.54 4.52 -20.57
C SER A 81 -9.74 4.24 -19.07
N LYS A 82 -9.27 3.11 -18.54
CA LYS A 82 -9.51 2.61 -17.18
C LYS A 82 -8.24 2.49 -16.35
N PHE A 83 -7.10 2.95 -16.85
CA PHE A 83 -5.84 2.93 -16.13
C PHE A 83 -5.97 3.63 -14.75
N HIS A 84 -5.59 2.93 -13.69
CA HIS A 84 -5.60 3.46 -12.32
C HIS A 84 -4.46 2.87 -11.48
N TYR A 85 -4.25 3.47 -10.32
CA TYR A 85 -3.45 2.93 -9.24
C TYR A 85 -4.19 3.18 -7.92
N HIS A 86 -3.73 2.55 -6.85
CA HIS A 86 -4.33 2.69 -5.53
C HIS A 86 -3.36 3.38 -4.57
N GLU A 87 -3.84 4.41 -3.87
CA GLU A 87 -3.19 5.02 -2.71
C GLU A 87 -3.78 4.39 -1.45
N GLU A 88 -3.00 3.58 -0.74
CA GLU A 88 -3.43 2.84 0.43
C GLU A 88 -2.80 3.41 1.71
N ILE A 89 -3.61 3.64 2.75
CA ILE A 89 -3.16 4.01 4.09
C ILE A 89 -3.44 2.83 5.04
N TRP A 90 -2.42 2.40 5.76
CA TRP A 90 -2.44 1.24 6.64
C TRP A 90 -2.47 1.67 8.10
N THR A 91 -3.51 1.26 8.83
CA THR A 91 -3.67 1.60 10.25
C THR A 91 -3.75 0.32 11.09
N LEU A 92 -2.75 0.12 11.95
CA LEU A 92 -2.75 -0.96 12.94
C LEU A 92 -3.59 -0.57 14.16
N ASP A 93 -4.60 -1.37 14.49
CA ASP A 93 -5.21 -1.43 15.82
C ASP A 93 -4.39 -2.40 16.67
N PRO A 94 -3.53 -1.91 17.59
CA PRO A 94 -2.63 -2.78 18.36
C PRO A 94 -3.38 -3.55 19.46
N ILE A 95 -4.56 -3.08 19.89
CA ILE A 95 -5.35 -3.73 20.94
C ILE A 95 -6.00 -5.00 20.38
N ARG A 96 -6.56 -4.90 19.16
CA ARG A 96 -7.18 -6.03 18.47
C ARG A 96 -6.22 -6.81 17.58
N ASN A 97 -5.01 -6.29 17.37
CA ASN A 97 -4.04 -6.79 16.40
C ASN A 97 -4.64 -6.93 14.99
N ILE A 98 -5.31 -5.87 14.53
CA ILE A 98 -5.99 -5.80 13.23
C ILE A 98 -5.33 -4.70 12.39
N MET A 99 -5.00 -5.01 11.14
CA MET A 99 -4.51 -4.02 10.18
C MET A 99 -5.64 -3.62 9.23
N ASN A 100 -6.06 -2.37 9.29
CA ASN A 100 -7.06 -1.78 8.42
C ASN A 100 -6.42 -1.03 7.24
N VAL A 101 -7.17 -0.89 6.16
CA VAL A 101 -6.70 -0.20 4.95
C VAL A 101 -7.78 0.75 4.42
N ASP A 102 -7.42 2.03 4.32
CA ASP A 102 -8.15 3.00 3.51
C ASP A 102 -7.50 3.04 2.13
N ASN A 103 -8.26 2.74 1.09
CA ASN A 103 -7.80 2.56 -0.28
C ASN A 103 -8.46 3.58 -1.20
N THR A 104 -7.68 4.49 -1.78
CA THR A 104 -8.15 5.47 -2.75
C THR A 104 -7.73 5.08 -4.15
N VAL A 105 -8.69 4.82 -5.02
CA VAL A 105 -8.49 4.58 -6.45
C VAL A 105 -8.23 5.90 -7.16
N VAL A 106 -7.06 6.02 -7.82
CA VAL A 106 -6.69 7.20 -8.60
C VAL A 106 -6.65 6.84 -10.08
N ARG A 107 -7.54 7.48 -10.86
CA ARG A 107 -7.58 7.28 -12.32
C ARG A 107 -6.49 8.08 -13.01
N VAL A 108 -5.90 7.48 -14.04
CA VAL A 108 -4.84 8.10 -14.84
C VAL A 108 -5.20 7.96 -16.33
N PRO A 109 -6.02 8.87 -16.89
CA PRO A 109 -6.47 8.77 -18.27
C PRO A 109 -5.30 8.87 -19.27
N TYR A 110 -5.26 7.97 -20.25
CA TYR A 110 -4.26 7.95 -21.34
C TYR A 110 -4.81 8.55 -22.66
N LYS A 111 -5.75 9.49 -22.60
CA LYS A 111 -6.33 10.15 -23.79
C LYS A 111 -5.98 11.62 -23.85
#